data_AF-A0A2E4XMQ1-F1
#
_entry.id   AF-A0A2E4XMQ1-F1
#
_cell.length_a   1.000
_cell.length_b   1.000
_cell.length_c   1.000
_cell.angle_alpha   90.00
_cell.angle_beta   90.00
_cell.angle_gamma   90.00
#
_symmetry.space_group_name_H-M   'P 1'
#
loop_
_entity.id
_entity.type
_entity.pdbx_description
1 polymer ?
#
loop_
_entity_poly.entity_id
_entity_poly.type
_entity_poly.pdbx_seq_one_letter_code
_entity_poly.pdbx_strand_id
1 'polypeptide(L)'
;MITRFALLPVIAGIGWEPEIRGALTVLVGSLVLFGSVWLILNTNLGNRLGTLVALAGFFGWMFIMGIVWWIYGIGLQGDRPTWEPREIIFGDPSESESNVAELGSDNI
;
A
#
# COMPACT_ATOMS: atom_id res chain seq x y z
N MET A 1 -19.33 -14.28 26.54
CA MET A 1 -18.50 -13.06 26.56
C MET A 1 -17.69 -12.86 25.27
N ILE A 2 -17.33 -13.93 24.54
CA ILE A 2 -16.51 -13.86 23.30
C ILE A 2 -17.27 -13.31 22.07
N THR A 3 -18.60 -13.45 22.02
CA THR A 3 -19.42 -13.07 20.85
C THR A 3 -19.54 -11.56 20.61
N ARG A 4 -19.26 -10.71 21.61
CA ARG A 4 -19.40 -9.25 21.47
C ARG A 4 -18.23 -8.58 20.76
N PHE A 5 -17.03 -9.17 20.81
CA PHE A 5 -15.82 -8.58 20.23
C PHE A 5 -15.71 -8.76 18.71
N ALA A 6 -16.34 -9.79 18.14
CA ALA A 6 -16.32 -10.03 16.69
C ALA A 6 -17.43 -9.27 15.93
N LEU A 7 -18.53 -8.89 16.60
CA LEU A 7 -19.69 -8.29 15.93
C LEU A 7 -19.44 -6.82 15.53
N LEU A 8 -18.74 -6.06 16.37
CA LEU A 8 -18.41 -4.65 16.14
C LEU A 8 -17.56 -4.40 14.88
N PRO A 9 -16.43 -5.12 14.66
CA PRO A 9 -15.63 -4.93 13.44
C PRO A 9 -16.37 -5.38 12.16
N VAL A 10 -17.26 -6.38 12.26
CA VAL A 10 -18.08 -6.82 11.12
C VAL A 10 -19.10 -5.76 10.72
N ILE A 11 -19.79 -5.15 11.69
CA ILE A 11 -20.76 -4.08 11.44
C ILE A 11 -20.06 -2.82 10.87
N ALA A 12 -18.90 -2.45 11.44
CA ALA A 12 -18.09 -1.33 10.96
C ALA A 12 -17.52 -1.54 9.55
N GLY A 13 -17.28 -2.79 9.14
CA GLY A 13 -16.86 -3.14 7.78
C GLY A 13 -17.98 -3.09 6.73
N ILE A 14 -19.25 -3.17 7.16
CA ILE A 14 -20.44 -3.11 6.30
C ILE A 14 -20.85 -1.66 6.01
N GLY A 15 -20.62 -0.72 6.94
CA GLY A 15 -20.77 0.72 6.70
C GLY A 15 -19.71 1.24 5.74
N TRP A 16 -20.06 2.20 4.87
CA TRP A 16 -19.09 2.86 4.00
C TRP A 16 -18.40 3.99 4.79
N GLU A 17 -17.41 3.63 5.60
CA GLU A 17 -16.53 4.55 6.32
C GLU A 17 -15.07 4.15 6.02
N PRO A 18 -14.41 4.79 5.04
CA PRO A 18 -13.14 4.33 4.48
C PRO A 18 -12.00 4.35 5.51
N GLU A 19 -12.03 5.29 6.45
CA GLU A 19 -11.04 5.40 7.54
C GLU A 19 -11.12 4.18 8.47
N ILE A 20 -12.33 3.80 8.87
CA ILE A 20 -12.55 2.68 9.78
C ILE A 20 -12.23 1.35 9.10
N ARG A 21 -12.61 1.19 7.83
CA ARG A 21 -12.29 -0.01 7.04
C ARG A 21 -10.80 -0.15 6.83
N GLY A 22 -10.11 0.93 6.45
CA GLY A 22 -8.66 0.93 6.29
C GLY A 22 -7.93 0.50 7.58
N ALA A 23 -8.30 1.10 8.71
CA ALA A 23 -7.74 0.74 10.01
C ALA A 23 -8.01 -0.73 10.36
N LEU A 24 -9.25 -1.21 10.18
CA LEU A 24 -9.62 -2.61 10.43
C LEU A 24 -8.85 -3.59 9.55
N THR A 25 -8.68 -3.29 8.27
CA THR A 25 -7.92 -4.14 7.34
C THR A 25 -6.46 -4.27 7.78
N VAL A 26 -5.81 -3.17 8.16
CA VAL A 26 -4.43 -3.20 8.66
C VAL A 26 -4.32 -3.99 9.97
N LEU A 27 -5.29 -3.81 10.88
CA LEU A 27 -5.31 -4.50 12.17
C LEU A 27 -5.47 -6.02 12.00
N VAL A 28 -6.44 -6.43 11.18
CA VAL A 28 -6.70 -7.85 10.86
C VAL A 28 -5.49 -8.45 10.14
N GLY A 29 -4.95 -7.76 9.13
CA GLY A 29 -3.78 -8.22 8.38
C GLY A 29 -2.55 -8.42 9.29
N SER A 30 -2.28 -7.47 10.18
CA SER A 30 -1.17 -7.56 11.14
C SER A 30 -1.36 -8.73 12.12
N LEU A 31 -2.58 -8.92 12.62
CA LEU A 31 -2.91 -9.98 13.58
C LEU A 31 -2.83 -11.36 12.94
N VAL A 32 -3.26 -11.51 11.68
CA VAL A 32 -3.13 -12.77 10.93
C VAL A 32 -1.68 -13.06 10.55
N LEU A 33 -0.93 -12.05 10.07
CA LEU A 33 0.46 -12.21 9.67
C LEU A 33 1.35 -12.63 10.86
N PHE A 34 1.36 -11.85 11.94
CA PHE A 34 2.13 -12.17 13.14
C PHE A 34 1.55 -13.39 13.88
N GLY A 35 0.23 -13.43 14.03
CA GLY A 35 -0.45 -14.46 14.81
C GLY A 35 -0.32 -15.86 14.23
N SER A 36 -0.37 -16.01 12.90
CA SER A 36 -0.19 -17.32 12.25
C SER A 36 1.20 -17.91 12.54
N VAL A 37 2.25 -17.10 12.38
CA VAL A 37 3.64 -17.50 12.69
C VAL A 37 3.79 -17.80 14.19
N TRP A 38 3.22 -16.96 15.05
CA TRP A 38 3.24 -17.17 16.51
C TRP A 38 2.58 -18.50 16.92
N LEU A 39 1.42 -18.84 16.35
CA LEU A 39 0.73 -20.11 16.63
C LEU A 39 1.59 -21.32 16.24
N ILE A 40 2.22 -21.30 15.07
CA ILE A 40 3.10 -22.36 14.59
C ILE A 40 4.36 -22.48 15.47
N LEU A 41 4.92 -21.37 15.91
CA LEU A 41 6.08 -21.39 16.80
C LEU A 41 5.72 -21.95 18.18
N ASN A 42 4.54 -21.61 18.72
CA ASN A 42 4.14 -22.11 20.03
C ASN A 42 3.87 -23.61 20.06
N THR A 43 3.42 -24.21 18.96
CA THR A 43 3.24 -25.67 18.90
C THR A 43 4.56 -26.43 18.95
N ASN A 44 5.68 -25.78 18.55
CA ASN A 44 6.99 -26.44 18.45
C ASN A 44 7.97 -26.03 19.57
N LEU A 45 7.93 -24.77 20.01
CA LEU A 45 8.91 -24.17 20.93
C LEU A 45 8.30 -23.87 22.32
N GLY A 46 6.97 -23.99 22.46
CA GLY A 46 6.24 -23.58 23.66
C GLY A 46 6.09 -22.07 23.80
N ASN A 47 5.20 -21.64 24.70
CA ASN A 47 4.72 -20.25 24.77
C ASN A 47 5.83 -19.21 25.01
N ARG A 48 6.81 -19.52 25.87
CA ARG A 48 7.88 -18.58 26.24
C ARG A 48 8.84 -18.34 25.08
N LEU A 49 9.43 -19.40 24.54
CA LEU A 49 10.40 -19.28 23.44
C LEU A 49 9.70 -18.90 22.13
N GLY A 50 8.54 -19.49 21.83
CA GLY A 50 7.75 -19.18 20.64
C GLY A 50 7.38 -17.71 20.55
N THR A 51 6.96 -17.08 21.65
CA THR A 51 6.66 -15.64 21.68
C THR A 51 7.88 -14.77 21.41
N LEU A 52 9.03 -15.08 22.03
CA LEU A 52 10.27 -14.32 21.82
C LEU A 52 10.76 -14.42 20.38
N VAL A 53 10.73 -15.62 19.79
CA VAL A 53 11.13 -15.85 18.40
C VAL A 53 10.19 -15.16 17.43
N ALA A 54 8.87 -15.22 17.65
CA ALA A 54 7.89 -14.55 16.81
C ALA A 54 8.09 -13.03 16.81
N LEU A 55 8.30 -12.42 17.99
CA LEU A 55 8.57 -10.99 18.11
C LEU A 55 9.89 -10.60 17.44
N ALA A 56 10.95 -11.38 17.64
CA ALA A 56 12.23 -11.14 16.98
C ALA A 56 12.10 -11.19 15.44
N GLY A 57 11.36 -12.18 14.91
CA GLY A 57 11.08 -12.28 13.48
C GLY A 57 10.26 -11.11 12.95
N PHE A 58 9.20 -10.71 13.66
CA PHE A 58 8.33 -9.60 13.25
C PHE A 58 9.07 -8.25 13.22
N PHE A 59 9.82 -7.92 14.27
CA PHE A 59 10.60 -6.68 14.31
C PHE A 59 11.80 -6.72 13.36
N GLY A 60 12.45 -7.88 13.19
CA GLY A 60 13.49 -8.06 12.19
C GLY A 60 12.98 -7.82 10.77
N TRP A 61 11.80 -8.36 10.45
CA TRP A 61 11.14 -8.12 9.16
C TRP A 61 10.76 -6.65 8.96
N MET A 62 10.16 -6.00 9.96
CA MET A 62 9.86 -4.56 9.94
C MET A 62 11.10 -3.72 9.67
N PHE A 63 12.22 -4.04 10.33
CA PHE A 63 13.49 -3.35 10.15
C PHE A 63 14.06 -3.53 8.74
N ILE A 64 14.05 -4.75 8.21
CA ILE A 64 14.49 -5.04 6.83
C ILE A 64 13.61 -4.30 5.82
N MET A 65 12.29 -4.34 5.98
CA MET A 65 11.37 -3.61 5.10
C MET A 65 11.59 -2.11 5.16
N GLY A 66 11.83 -1.55 6.34
CA GLY A 66 12.19 -0.14 6.51
C GLY A 66 13.46 0.24 5.75
N ILE A 67 14.51 -0.59 5.83
CA ILE A 67 15.76 -0.37 5.08
C ILE A 67 15.53 -0.48 3.57
N VAL A 68 14.82 -1.52 3.11
CA VAL A 68 14.53 -1.73 1.69
C VAL A 68 13.75 -0.54 1.12
N TRP A 69 12.71 -0.08 1.83
CA TRP A 69 11.93 1.09 1.40
C TRP A 69 12.75 2.37 1.39
N TRP A 70 13.64 2.56 2.36
CA TRP A 70 14.55 3.70 2.40
C TRP A 70 15.50 3.71 1.19
N ILE A 71 16.13 2.57 0.88
CA ILE A 71 17.12 2.46 -0.20
C ILE A 71 16.46 2.64 -1.57
N TYR A 72 15.33 1.95 -1.80
CA TYR A 72 14.72 1.90 -3.13
C TYR A 72 13.65 2.96 -3.37
N GLY A 73 13.19 3.67 -2.33
CA GLY A 73 12.17 4.72 -2.48
C GLY A 73 10.82 4.20 -2.99
N ILE A 74 10.56 2.90 -2.88
CA ILE A 74 9.34 2.21 -3.36
C ILE A 74 8.11 2.44 -2.46
N GLY A 75 8.09 3.54 -1.69
CA GLY A 75 7.00 3.90 -0.80
C GLY A 75 5.77 4.40 -1.56
N LEU A 76 5.18 5.51 -1.13
CA LEU A 76 4.10 6.20 -1.87
C LEU A 76 4.67 6.86 -3.13
N GLN A 77 5.05 6.02 -4.09
CA GLN A 77 5.36 6.40 -5.45
C GLN A 77 4.01 6.68 -6.10
N GLY A 78 3.65 7.96 -6.23
CA GLY A 78 2.40 8.37 -6.88
C GLY A 78 2.29 7.86 -8.31
N ASP A 79 1.34 8.41 -9.06
CA ASP A 79 1.13 7.95 -10.44
C ASP A 79 2.41 8.07 -11.26
N ARG A 80 2.71 6.97 -11.97
CA ARG A 80 3.88 6.89 -12.85
C ARG A 80 3.68 7.90 -13.97
N PRO A 81 4.72 8.57 -14.48
CA PRO A 81 4.57 9.45 -15.62
C PRO A 81 4.00 8.66 -16.80
N THR A 82 2.84 9.09 -17.28
CA THR A 82 2.17 8.57 -18.48
C THR A 82 2.21 9.61 -19.58
N TRP A 83 2.37 9.16 -20.82
CA TRP A 83 2.18 10.03 -21.98
C TRP A 83 0.68 10.20 -22.21
N GLU A 84 0.17 11.37 -21.86
CA GLU A 84 -1.23 11.74 -22.11
C GLU A 84 -1.31 12.69 -23.31
N PRO A 85 -2.14 12.38 -24.33
CA PRO A 85 -2.36 13.29 -25.45
C PRO A 85 -2.95 14.60 -24.92
N ARG A 86 -2.18 15.69 -24.97
CA ARG A 86 -2.63 17.02 -24.51
C ARG A 86 -3.63 17.64 -25.48
N GLU A 87 -3.41 17.42 -26.78
CA GLU A 87 -4.18 18.04 -27.84
C GLU A 87 -4.09 17.17 -29.09
N ILE A 88 -5.19 17.09 -29.85
CA ILE A 88 -5.24 16.42 -31.15
C ILE A 88 -5.83 17.43 -32.12
N ILE A 89 -5.00 17.94 -33.02
CA ILE A 89 -5.39 18.98 -33.98
C ILE A 89 -5.91 18.30 -35.24
N PHE A 90 -7.19 18.51 -35.56
CA PHE A 90 -7.79 18.08 -36.81
C PHE A 90 -7.96 19.30 -37.73
N GLY A 91 -6.86 19.82 -38.28
CA GLY A 91 -6.91 21.04 -39.08
C GLY A 91 -5.57 21.77 -39.19
N ASP A 92 -5.62 23.10 -39.13
CA ASP A 92 -4.45 23.97 -39.19
C ASP A 92 -3.68 23.94 -37.85
N PRO A 93 -2.37 23.57 -37.83
CA PRO A 93 -1.55 23.54 -36.62
C PRO A 93 -1.43 24.89 -35.88
N SER A 94 -1.76 26.00 -36.54
CA SER A 94 -1.76 27.34 -35.93
C SER A 94 -2.91 27.60 -34.95
N GLU A 95 -3.93 26.73 -34.92
CA GLU A 95 -5.05 26.81 -33.97
C GLU A 95 -4.73 26.19 -32.59
N SER A 96 -3.51 25.67 -32.41
CA SER A 96 -3.04 25.07 -31.17
C SER A 96 -2.98 26.09 -30.02
N GLU A 97 -3.62 25.78 -28.88
CA GLU A 97 -3.46 26.57 -27.65
C GLU A 97 -2.07 26.37 -27.00
N SER A 98 -1.38 25.29 -27.38
CA SER A 98 -0.04 24.97 -26.89
C SER A 98 1.05 25.42 -27.87
N ASN A 99 2.24 25.75 -27.36
CA ASN A 99 3.40 26.22 -28.13
C ASN A 99 3.95 25.18 -29.13
N VAL A 100 3.31 24.02 -29.29
CA VAL A 100 3.66 22.99 -30.28
C VAL A 100 3.60 23.49 -31.73
N ALA A 101 2.92 24.62 -32.00
CA ALA A 101 2.97 25.30 -33.29
C ALA A 101 4.38 25.81 -33.65
N GLU A 102 5.22 26.16 -32.67
CA GLU A 102 6.59 26.64 -32.90
C GLU A 102 7.55 25.50 -33.26
N LEU A 103 7.32 24.28 -32.75
CA LEU A 103 8.17 23.10 -33.01
C LEU A 103 8.16 22.66 -34.49
N GLY A 104 7.15 23.05 -35.26
CA GLY A 104 7.08 22.81 -36.71
C GLY A 104 7.63 23.96 -37.57
N SER A 105 7.97 25.11 -36.96
CA SER A 105 8.46 26.30 -37.66
C SER A 105 9.99 26.39 -37.75
N ASP A 106 10.69 25.52 -37.01
CA ASP A 106 12.13 25.34 -37.12
C ASP A 106 12.44 24.63 -38.44
N ASN A 107 12.53 25.43 -39.50
CA ASN A 107 12.96 25.00 -40.83
C ASN A 107 14.36 24.38 -40.74
N ILE A 108 14.45 23.06 -40.93
CA ILE A 108 15.65 22.41 -41.50
C ILE A 108 15.71 22.77 -42.99
#